data_AF-A0A554KE92-F1
#
_entry.id   AF-A0A554KE92-F1
#
_cell.length_a   1.000
_cell.length_b   1.000
_cell.length_c   1.000
_cell.angle_alpha   90.00
_cell.angle_beta   90.00
_cell.angle_gamma   90.00
#
_symmetry.space_group_name_H-M   'P 1'
#
loop_
_entity.id
_entity.type
_entity.pdbx_description
1 polymer ?
#
loop_
_entity_poly.entity_id
_entity_poly.type
_entity_poly.pdbx_seq_one_letter_code
_entity_poly.pdbx_strand_id
1 'polypeptide(L)'
;MLSNQKRVEWSLRLGLAAMFGYSGVDILLHPTAWHWAVRGLPAMVQDIINAVGFDTYLRLQGASELLFALVFLLWFWPRLTRVVALLAAIEMAAILLMVGVDSITFRDFGPLGAAVALFFLL
;
A
#
# COMPACT_ATOMS: atom_id res chain seq x y z
N MET A 1 14.80 5.83 -25.98
CA MET A 1 13.88 4.90 -25.29
C MET A 1 14.16 4.79 -23.79
N LEU A 2 15.40 4.51 -23.36
CA LEU A 2 15.79 4.34 -21.94
C LEU A 2 15.49 5.56 -21.04
N SER A 3 15.50 6.78 -21.59
CA SER A 3 15.18 8.01 -20.82
C SER A 3 13.70 8.14 -20.45
N ASN A 4 12.78 7.73 -21.34
CA ASN A 4 11.34 7.78 -21.07
C ASN A 4 10.92 6.72 -20.08
N GLN A 5 11.44 5.48 -20.20
CA GLN A 5 11.14 4.42 -19.25
C GLN A 5 11.53 4.81 -17.82
N LYS A 6 12.73 5.38 -17.62
CA LYS A 6 13.16 5.87 -16.30
C LYS A 6 12.26 6.99 -15.78
N ARG A 7 11.79 7.91 -16.63
CA ARG A 7 10.85 8.98 -16.22
C ARG A 7 9.51 8.41 -15.76
N VAL A 8 8.99 7.42 -16.48
CA VAL A 8 7.74 6.72 -16.11
C VAL A 8 7.94 5.96 -14.79
N GLU A 9 9.03 5.21 -14.65
CA GLU A 9 9.39 4.49 -13.42
C GLU A 9 9.38 5.42 -12.20
N TRP A 10 10.08 6.54 -12.29
CA TRP A 10 10.17 7.50 -11.20
C TRP A 10 8.85 8.20 -10.92
N SER A 11 8.03 8.45 -11.95
CA SER A 11 6.69 9.03 -11.75
C SER A 11 5.81 8.07 -10.95
N LEU A 12 5.84 6.77 -11.28
CA LEU A 12 5.10 5.73 -10.55
C LEU A 12 5.63 5.57 -9.12
N ARG A 13 6.95 5.49 -8.94
CA ARG A 13 7.60 5.40 -7.62
C ARG A 13 7.23 6.57 -6.73
N LEU A 14 7.29 7.80 -7.24
CA LEU A 14 6.98 9.00 -6.45
C LEU A 14 5.49 9.05 -6.07
N GLY A 15 4.59 8.68 -6.98
CA GLY A 15 3.16 8.60 -6.68
C GLY A 15 2.85 7.57 -5.59
N LEU A 16 3.41 6.37 -5.71
CA LEU A 16 3.26 5.32 -4.69
C LEU A 16 3.91 5.72 -3.37
N ALA A 17 5.13 6.30 -3.40
CA ALA A 17 5.82 6.75 -2.20
C ALA A 17 5.04 7.84 -1.46
N ALA A 18 4.44 8.79 -2.18
CA ALA A 18 3.62 9.83 -1.58
C ALA A 18 2.34 9.26 -0.95
N MET A 19 1.67 8.34 -1.66
CA MET A 19 0.44 7.69 -1.18
C MET A 19 0.70 6.85 0.08
N PHE A 20 1.61 5.87 0.01
CA PHE A 20 1.96 5.00 1.13
C PHE A 20 2.64 5.77 2.27
N GLY A 21 3.37 6.84 1.95
CA GLY A 21 3.94 7.73 2.94
C GLY A 21 2.84 8.46 3.73
N TYR A 22 1.86 9.02 3.03
CA TYR A 22 0.73 9.69 3.67
C TYR A 22 -0.10 8.73 4.53
N SER A 23 -0.55 7.61 3.96
CA SER A 23 -1.38 6.63 4.68
C SER A 23 -0.61 6.01 5.85
N GLY A 24 0.65 5.63 5.66
CA GLY A 24 1.49 5.06 6.70
C GLY A 24 1.70 6.01 7.89
N VAL A 25 2.00 7.29 7.62
CA VAL A 25 2.10 8.31 8.69
C VAL A 25 0.77 8.47 9.42
N ASP A 26 -0.33 8.63 8.68
CA ASP A 26 -1.62 8.92 9.29
C ASP A 26 -2.16 7.75 10.12
N ILE A 27 -1.99 6.51 9.65
CA ILE A 27 -2.35 5.30 10.39
C ILE A 27 -1.56 5.19 11.71
N LEU A 28 -0.26 5.52 11.69
CA LEU A 28 0.57 5.44 12.89
C LEU A 28 0.18 6.49 13.94
N LEU A 29 -0.14 7.71 13.50
CA LEU A 29 -0.51 8.82 14.37
C LEU A 29 -1.97 8.74 14.84
N HIS A 30 -2.88 8.26 13.99
CA HIS A 30 -4.33 8.28 14.20
C HIS A 30 -4.99 6.93 13.87
N PRO A 31 -4.58 5.79 14.48
CA PRO A 31 -5.08 4.46 14.09
C PRO A 31 -6.61 4.32 14.24
N THR A 32 -7.22 5.01 15.20
CA THR A 32 -8.69 4.98 15.40
C THR A 32 -9.47 5.54 14.23
N ALA A 33 -8.89 6.46 13.45
CA ALA A 33 -9.50 6.99 12.23
C ALA A 33 -9.58 5.95 11.10
N TRP A 34 -8.85 4.83 11.22
CA TRP A 34 -8.76 3.77 10.23
C TRP A 34 -9.49 2.48 10.63
N HIS A 35 -10.16 2.46 11.78
CA HIS A 35 -10.95 1.31 12.22
C HIS A 35 -12.02 0.88 11.23
N TRP A 36 -12.56 1.81 10.43
CA TRP A 36 -13.55 1.49 9.41
C TRP A 36 -13.01 0.54 8.34
N ALA A 37 -11.72 0.62 8.01
CA ALA A 37 -11.08 -0.17 6.95
C ALA A 37 -10.85 -1.64 7.35
N VAL A 38 -10.96 -1.95 8.65
CA VAL A 38 -10.70 -3.27 9.22
C VAL A 38 -11.93 -3.90 9.89
N ARG A 39 -13.11 -3.31 9.67
CA ARG A 39 -14.39 -3.83 10.15
C ARG A 39 -15.12 -4.55 9.02
N GLY A 40 -15.75 -5.68 9.34
CA GLY A 40 -16.55 -6.43 8.36
C GLY A 40 -15.72 -7.26 7.39
N LEU A 41 -14.44 -7.50 7.71
CA LEU A 41 -13.58 -8.40 6.97
C LEU A 41 -14.01 -9.87 7.16
N PRO A 42 -13.62 -10.79 6.26
CA PRO A 42 -13.86 -12.22 6.44
C PRO A 42 -13.39 -12.71 7.81
N ALA A 43 -14.16 -13.63 8.43
CA ALA A 43 -13.94 -14.09 9.81
C ALA A 43 -12.48 -14.47 10.12
N MET A 44 -11.83 -15.19 9.20
CA MET A 44 -10.42 -15.57 9.31
C MET A 44 -9.49 -14.36 9.55
N VAL A 45 -9.71 -13.25 8.83
CA VAL A 45 -8.91 -12.03 8.97
C VAL A 45 -9.31 -11.28 10.24
N GLN A 46 -10.61 -11.21 10.52
CA GLN A 46 -11.13 -10.55 11.71
C GLN A 46 -10.60 -11.20 13.00
N ASP A 47 -10.48 -12.51 13.06
CA ASP A 47 -9.96 -13.26 14.20
C ASP A 47 -8.48 -12.95 14.47
N ILE A 48 -7.67 -12.82 13.40
CA ILE A 48 -6.26 -12.41 13.50
C ILE A 48 -6.16 -10.99 14.06
N ILE A 49 -6.95 -10.06 13.53
CA ILE A 49 -6.97 -8.67 14.00
C ILE A 49 -7.42 -8.58 15.45
N ASN A 50 -8.43 -9.36 15.85
CA ASN A 50 -8.91 -9.41 17.24
C ASN A 50 -7.84 -9.96 18.18
N ALA A 51 -7.06 -10.96 17.77
CA ALA A 51 -5.98 -11.54 18.57
C ALA A 51 -4.80 -10.58 18.78
N VAL A 52 -4.48 -9.77 17.76
CA VAL A 52 -3.38 -8.77 17.83
C VAL A 52 -3.85 -7.45 18.47
N GLY A 53 -5.13 -7.13 18.34
CA GLY A 53 -5.73 -5.83 18.67
C GLY A 53 -5.74 -4.87 17.48
N PHE A 54 -6.86 -4.19 17.27
CA PHE A 54 -7.09 -3.28 16.13
C PHE A 54 -6.00 -2.23 15.96
N ASP A 55 -5.68 -1.48 17.02
CA ASP A 55 -4.69 -0.40 16.95
C ASP A 55 -3.28 -0.94 16.67
N THR A 56 -2.93 -2.09 17.24
CA THR A 56 -1.64 -2.75 17.01
C THR A 56 -1.54 -3.21 15.55
N TYR A 57 -2.59 -3.88 15.04
CA TYR A 57 -2.65 -4.31 13.65
C TYR A 57 -2.51 -3.12 12.69
N LEU A 58 -3.27 -2.06 12.90
CA LEU A 58 -3.22 -0.86 12.08
C LEU A 58 -1.84 -0.20 12.14
N ARG A 59 -1.24 -0.06 13.33
CA ARG A 59 0.13 0.48 13.44
C ARG A 59 1.17 -0.37 12.71
N LEU A 60 1.04 -1.70 12.75
CA LEU A 60 1.91 -2.60 11.97
C LEU A 60 1.72 -2.40 10.47
N GLN A 61 0.47 -2.25 10.01
CA GLN A 61 0.17 -1.91 8.62
C GLN A 61 0.79 -0.55 8.24
N GLY A 62 0.54 0.50 9.00
CA GLY A 62 1.10 1.83 8.74
C GLY A 62 2.64 1.86 8.74
N ALA A 63 3.28 1.07 9.62
CA ALA A 63 4.73 0.89 9.59
C ALA A 63 5.22 0.18 8.31
N SER A 64 4.45 -0.80 7.82
CA SER A 64 4.73 -1.51 6.57
C SER A 64 4.56 -0.60 5.36
N GLU A 65 3.51 0.23 5.33
CA GLU A 65 3.28 1.23 4.30
C GLU A 65 4.39 2.30 4.26
N LEU A 66 4.86 2.77 5.43
CA LEU A 66 6.03 3.65 5.49
C LEU A 66 7.29 2.98 4.94
N LEU A 67 7.50 1.70 5.25
CA LEU A 67 8.62 0.96 4.67
C LEU A 67 8.51 0.88 3.15
N PHE A 68 7.32 0.66 2.61
CA PHE A 68 7.08 0.66 1.16
C PHE A 68 7.42 2.02 0.55
N ALA A 69 6.96 3.10 1.16
CA ALA A 69 7.24 4.45 0.71
C ALA A 69 8.76 4.73 0.64
N LEU A 70 9.50 4.36 1.68
CA LEU A 70 10.95 4.51 1.72
C LEU A 70 11.62 3.67 0.62
N VAL A 71 11.18 2.43 0.40
CA VAL A 71 11.73 1.55 -0.65
C VAL A 71 11.47 2.08 -2.05
N PHE A 72 10.32 2.68 -2.32
CA PHE A 72 10.04 3.28 -3.63
C PHE A 72 10.98 4.44 -3.97
N LEU A 73 11.48 5.16 -2.95
CA LEU A 73 12.47 6.23 -3.10
C LEU A 73 13.91 5.72 -3.27
N LEU A 74 14.19 4.44 -3.03
CA LEU A 74 15.53 3.87 -3.20
C LEU A 74 15.89 3.71 -4.68
N TRP A 75 16.88 4.47 -5.14
CA TRP A 75 17.36 4.42 -6.52
C TRP A 75 18.30 3.25 -6.82
N PHE A 76 18.90 2.63 -5.81
CA PHE A 76 20.00 1.67 -5.96
C PHE A 76 19.59 0.20 -5.83
N TRP A 77 18.34 -0.12 -5.48
CA TRP A 77 17.91 -1.51 -5.21
C TRP A 77 16.65 -1.93 -5.99
N PRO A 78 16.72 -2.02 -7.33
CA PRO A 78 15.54 -2.26 -8.18
C PRO A 78 14.84 -3.59 -7.89
N ARG A 79 15.57 -4.65 -7.52
CA ARG A 79 14.98 -5.95 -7.14
C ARG A 79 14.08 -5.84 -5.91
N LEU A 80 14.52 -5.09 -4.89
CA LEU A 80 13.71 -4.86 -3.70
C LEU A 80 12.49 -3.98 -4.02
N THR A 81 12.67 -2.92 -4.81
CA THR A 81 11.56 -2.09 -5.27
C THR A 81 10.53 -2.91 -6.05
N ARG A 82 10.96 -3.86 -6.89
CA ARG A 82 10.05 -4.74 -7.62
C ARG A 82 9.24 -5.64 -6.68
N VAL A 83 9.86 -6.23 -5.66
CA VAL A 83 9.15 -7.01 -4.64
C VAL A 83 8.14 -6.14 -3.89
N VAL A 84 8.52 -4.94 -3.48
CA VAL A 84 7.62 -4.00 -2.80
C VAL A 84 6.49 -3.54 -3.71
N ALA A 85 6.73 -3.34 -5.01
CA ALA A 85 5.67 -3.04 -5.97
C ALA A 85 4.65 -4.19 -6.06
N LEU A 86 5.11 -5.45 -6.02
CA LEU A 86 4.20 -6.60 -5.97
C LEU A 86 3.40 -6.64 -4.67
N LEU A 87 4.05 -6.44 -3.51
CA LEU A 87 3.36 -6.43 -2.22
C LEU A 87 2.32 -5.29 -2.14
N ALA A 88 2.67 -4.10 -2.61
CA ALA A 88 1.74 -2.97 -2.74
C ALA A 88 0.54 -3.31 -3.63
N ALA A 89 0.76 -3.99 -4.77
CA ALA A 89 -0.34 -4.43 -5.63
C ALA A 89 -1.24 -5.47 -4.92
N ILE A 90 -0.65 -6.41 -4.18
CA ILE A 90 -1.40 -7.40 -3.39
C ILE A 90 -2.22 -6.70 -2.30
N GLU A 91 -1.63 -5.73 -1.60
CA GLU A 91 -2.31 -4.96 -0.55
C GLU A 91 -3.52 -4.20 -1.10
N MET A 92 -3.34 -3.43 -2.18
CA MET A 92 -4.44 -2.70 -2.81
C MET A 92 -5.53 -3.64 -3.34
N ALA A 93 -5.15 -4.78 -3.92
CA ALA A 93 -6.10 -5.80 -4.35
C ALA A 93 -6.85 -6.42 -3.16
N ALA A 94 -6.16 -6.70 -2.06
CA ALA A 94 -6.78 -7.23 -0.85
C ALA A 94 -7.79 -6.25 -0.25
N ILE A 95 -7.46 -4.95 -0.20
CA ILE A 95 -8.40 -3.90 0.24
C ILE A 95 -9.66 -3.92 -0.65
N LEU A 96 -9.49 -3.83 -1.98
CA LEU A 96 -10.62 -3.79 -2.91
C LEU A 96 -11.48 -5.06 -2.87
N LEU A 97 -10.89 -6.23 -2.65
CA LEU A 97 -11.59 -7.51 -2.62
C LEU A 97 -12.23 -7.83 -1.26
N MET A 98 -11.59 -7.45 -0.16
CA MET A 98 -12.03 -7.83 1.19
C MET A 98 -12.85 -6.75 1.89
N VAL A 99 -12.51 -5.47 1.70
CA VAL A 99 -13.31 -4.34 2.21
C VAL A 99 -14.47 -4.03 1.26
N GLY A 100 -14.24 -4.20 -0.04
CA GLY A 100 -15.21 -3.87 -1.10
C GLY A 100 -14.97 -2.50 -1.72
N VAL A 101 -15.74 -2.19 -2.77
CA VAL A 101 -15.62 -0.94 -3.53
C VAL A 101 -16.74 0.03 -3.13
N ASP A 102 -16.36 1.16 -2.54
CA ASP A 102 -17.25 2.26 -2.18
C ASP A 102 -16.66 3.64 -2.58
N SER A 103 -17.26 4.73 -2.10
CA SER A 103 -16.81 6.10 -2.40
C SER A 103 -15.41 6.43 -1.86
N ILE A 104 -14.91 5.67 -0.88
CA ILE A 104 -13.59 5.83 -0.27
C ILE A 104 -12.59 4.90 -0.96
N THR A 105 -12.88 3.60 -1.05
CA THR A 105 -11.94 2.59 -1.58
C THR A 105 -11.80 2.62 -3.10
N PHE A 106 -12.71 3.27 -3.84
CA PHE A 106 -12.56 3.49 -5.28
C PHE A 106 -11.22 4.16 -5.65
N ARG A 107 -10.66 4.98 -4.75
CA ARG A 107 -9.35 5.62 -4.96
C ARG A 107 -8.20 4.62 -5.09
N ASP A 108 -8.36 3.40 -4.56
CA ASP A 108 -7.29 2.40 -4.48
C ASP A 108 -7.00 1.71 -5.82
N PHE A 109 -7.88 1.88 -6.84
CA PHE A 109 -7.60 1.46 -8.21
C PHE A 109 -6.39 2.17 -8.84
N GLY A 110 -6.17 3.45 -8.51
CA GLY A 110 -5.04 4.21 -9.02
C GLY A 110 -3.69 3.65 -8.52
N PRO A 111 -3.48 3.57 -7.20
CA PRO A 111 -2.32 2.93 -6.59
C PRO A 111 -2.14 1.47 -7.02
N LEU A 112 -3.22 0.68 -7.13
CA LEU A 112 -3.14 -0.69 -7.66
C LEU A 112 -2.55 -0.71 -9.08
N GLY A 113 -3.10 0.09 -9.99
CA GLY A 113 -2.62 0.17 -11.37
C GLY A 113 -1.16 0.64 -11.44
N ALA A 114 -0.79 1.62 -10.61
CA ALA A 114 0.58 2.13 -10.53
C ALA A 114 1.56 1.06 -10.02
N ALA A 115 1.18 0.30 -8.98
CA ALA A 115 1.99 -0.76 -8.40
C ALA A 115 2.19 -1.93 -9.39
N VAL A 116 1.12 -2.36 -10.06
CA VAL A 116 1.19 -3.40 -11.10
C VAL A 116 2.06 -2.95 -12.27
N ALA A 117 1.87 -1.72 -12.76
CA ALA A 117 2.67 -1.17 -13.85
C ALA A 117 4.16 -1.10 -13.47
N LEU A 118 4.47 -0.63 -12.25
CA LEU A 118 5.85 -0.54 -11.75
C LEU A 118 6.49 -1.93 -11.62
N PHE A 119 5.75 -2.94 -11.16
CA PHE A 119 6.24 -4.31 -11.05
C PHE A 119 6.71 -4.91 -12.39
N PHE A 120 5.97 -4.65 -13.48
CA PHE A 120 6.34 -5.13 -14.81
C PHE A 120 7.41 -4.29 -15.51
N LEU A 121 7.54 -3.02 -15.12
CA LEU A 121 8.51 -2.09 -15.70
C LEU A 121 9.93 -2.25 -15.12
N LEU A 122 10.04 -2.77 -13.88
CA LEU A 122 11.29 -3.09 -13.17
C LEU A 122 11.79 -4.51 -13.48
#